data_AF-A0A0S7WYQ5-F1
#
_entry.id   AF-A0A0S7WYQ5-F1
#
_cell.length_a   1.000
_cell.length_b   1.000
_cell.length_c   1.000
_cell.angle_alpha   90.00
_cell.angle_beta   90.00
_cell.angle_gamma   90.00
#
_symmetry.space_group_name_H-M   'P 1'
#
loop_
_entity.id
_entity.type
_entity.pdbx_description
1 polymer ?
#
loop_
_entity_poly.entity_id
_entity_poly.type
_entity_poly.pdbx_seq_one_letter_code
_entity_poly.pdbx_strand_id
1 'polypeptide(L)'
;MQDLKETARNIRRKVLEMIYKTQSPHIGGCFSCVDILLVLYFKILKLDPDNKKDKNRDIFILSKGHAGPALYTVLAERGFFGKEKLEQFSVDEGIFEYHPKRNLDLGIELTTGSLGHGLSVSTGMALARKIDNSKSRVFVLSSDGDMEEGCVWPALMFAAKHKLDNLTVIIDYNKIQAISKVEDVFDMANLKDKINSFGFETKEVDGHDLSQLINVLSSVPFEQGKPSAVIAHTIKGKGVSFMENKIEWHSKHPSKEEFEKALEELK
;
A
#
# COMPACT_ATOMS: atom_id res chain seq x y z
N MET A 1 5.84 9.39 18.04
CA MET A 1 6.08 7.97 17.69
C MET A 1 5.09 7.03 18.37
N GLN A 2 4.83 7.19 19.67
CA GLN A 2 3.86 6.36 20.40
C GLN A 2 2.45 6.43 19.79
N ASP A 3 1.97 7.63 19.49
CA ASP A 3 0.64 7.83 18.88
C ASP A 3 0.48 7.07 17.56
N LEU A 4 1.53 7.06 16.70
CA LEU A 4 1.50 6.32 15.44
C LEU A 4 1.44 4.81 15.64
N LYS A 5 2.16 4.26 16.63
CA LYS A 5 2.07 2.83 16.94
C LYS A 5 0.68 2.45 17.42
N GLU A 6 0.05 3.30 18.21
CA GLU A 6 -1.34 3.12 18.63
C GLU A 6 -2.32 3.24 17.48
N THR A 7 -2.16 4.22 16.58
CA THR A 7 -2.97 4.33 15.36
C THR A 7 -2.81 3.09 14.48
N ALA A 8 -1.58 2.57 14.31
CA ALA A 8 -1.33 1.35 13.53
C ALA A 8 -2.06 0.14 14.12
N ARG A 9 -2.05 -0.02 15.46
CA ARG A 9 -2.81 -1.07 16.15
C ARG A 9 -4.32 -0.91 15.94
N ASN A 10 -4.84 0.31 16.11
CA ASN A 10 -6.26 0.60 15.88
C ASN A 10 -6.70 0.33 14.43
N ILE A 11 -5.86 0.65 13.45
CA ILE A 11 -6.11 0.32 12.04
C ILE A 11 -6.19 -1.19 11.86
N ARG A 12 -5.21 -1.97 12.36
CA ARG A 12 -5.23 -3.43 12.27
C ARG A 12 -6.47 -4.02 12.93
N ARG A 13 -6.85 -3.52 14.10
CA ARG A 13 -8.07 -3.93 14.81
C ARG A 13 -9.33 -3.65 13.98
N LYS A 14 -9.46 -2.46 13.41
CA LYS A 14 -10.63 -2.13 12.57
C LYS A 14 -10.68 -2.97 11.29
N VAL A 15 -9.54 -3.23 10.65
CA VAL A 15 -9.46 -4.15 9.51
C VAL A 15 -9.90 -5.56 9.90
N LEU A 16 -9.44 -6.07 11.05
CA LEU A 16 -9.86 -7.37 11.58
C LEU A 16 -11.38 -7.43 11.80
N GLU A 17 -11.97 -6.40 12.42
CA GLU A 17 -13.41 -6.28 12.65
C GLU A 17 -14.20 -6.30 11.31
N MET A 18 -13.76 -5.50 10.33
CA MET A 18 -14.37 -5.44 9.00
C MET A 18 -14.32 -6.79 8.28
N ILE A 19 -13.15 -7.45 8.30
CA ILE A 19 -12.94 -8.74 7.64
C ILE A 19 -13.74 -9.84 8.32
N TYR A 20 -13.75 -9.90 9.66
CA TYR A 20 -14.54 -10.88 10.39
C TYR A 20 -16.04 -10.68 10.16
N LYS A 21 -16.55 -9.46 10.13
CA LYS A 21 -17.98 -9.21 9.89
C LYS A 21 -18.44 -9.69 8.50
N THR A 22 -17.58 -9.54 7.50
CA THR A 22 -17.92 -9.77 6.08
C THR A 22 -17.38 -11.10 5.55
N GLN A 23 -16.55 -11.80 6.33
CA GLN A 23 -15.83 -13.00 5.93
C GLN A 23 -14.94 -12.80 4.68
N SER A 24 -14.46 -11.57 4.51
CA SER A 24 -13.61 -11.15 3.39
C SER A 24 -12.20 -11.78 3.46
N PRO A 25 -11.54 -12.06 2.32
CA PRO A 25 -10.14 -12.51 2.29
C PRO A 25 -9.13 -11.37 2.52
N HIS A 26 -7.84 -11.68 2.41
CA HIS A 26 -6.70 -10.75 2.32
C HIS A 26 -6.25 -10.03 3.59
N ILE A 27 -6.63 -10.51 4.78
CA ILE A 27 -6.19 -9.90 6.04
C ILE A 27 -4.66 -9.84 6.18
N GLY A 28 -3.96 -10.91 5.77
CA GLY A 28 -2.50 -10.96 5.86
C GLY A 28 -1.82 -9.86 5.04
N GLY A 29 -2.31 -9.61 3.82
CA GLY A 29 -1.81 -8.56 2.93
C GLY A 29 -2.24 -7.16 3.34
N CYS A 30 -3.34 -7.01 4.08
CA CYS A 30 -3.73 -5.74 4.69
C CYS A 30 -2.78 -5.39 5.85
N PHE A 31 -2.49 -6.36 6.72
CA PHE A 31 -1.71 -6.13 7.94
C PHE A 31 -0.24 -5.79 7.67
N SER A 32 0.33 -6.34 6.59
CA SER A 32 1.72 -6.07 6.20
C SER A 32 1.96 -4.61 5.83
N CYS A 33 0.98 -3.92 5.23
CA CYS A 33 1.17 -2.56 4.72
C CYS A 33 0.64 -1.45 5.63
N VAL A 34 0.04 -1.76 6.79
CA VAL A 34 -0.54 -0.72 7.68
C VAL A 34 0.48 0.35 8.06
N ASP A 35 1.70 -0.02 8.43
CA ASP A 35 2.73 0.92 8.89
C ASP A 35 3.21 1.84 7.74
N ILE A 36 3.33 1.29 6.53
CA ILE A 36 3.65 2.03 5.31
C ILE A 36 2.54 3.05 5.00
N LEU A 37 1.28 2.60 4.95
CA LEU A 37 0.13 3.46 4.67
C LEU A 37 -0.02 4.55 5.73
N LEU A 38 0.15 4.20 6.99
CA LEU A 38 0.11 5.15 8.10
C LEU A 38 1.16 6.27 7.92
N VAL A 39 2.42 5.90 7.68
CA VAL A 39 3.48 6.89 7.46
C VAL A 39 3.17 7.77 6.25
N LEU A 40 2.75 7.17 5.13
CA LEU A 40 2.39 7.92 3.93
C LEU A 40 1.31 8.97 4.23
N TYR A 41 0.17 8.57 4.79
CA TYR A 41 -0.99 9.46 4.97
C TYR A 41 -0.83 10.48 6.11
N PHE A 42 -0.04 10.17 7.15
CA PHE A 42 0.08 11.02 8.33
C PHE A 42 1.37 11.86 8.36
N LYS A 43 2.36 11.54 7.52
CA LYS A 43 3.67 12.23 7.55
C LYS A 43 4.20 12.66 6.19
N ILE A 44 3.93 11.91 5.11
CA ILE A 44 4.62 12.13 3.83
C ILE A 44 3.76 12.86 2.82
N LEU A 45 2.52 12.40 2.62
CA LEU A 45 1.62 12.88 1.57
C LEU A 45 1.07 14.25 1.91
N LYS A 46 1.15 15.17 0.93
CA LYS A 46 0.51 16.49 0.97
C LYS A 46 -0.94 16.35 0.53
N LEU A 47 -1.78 15.96 1.49
CA LEU A 47 -3.20 15.73 1.32
C LEU A 47 -4.00 16.51 2.35
N ASP A 48 -5.08 17.15 1.90
CA ASP A 48 -6.06 17.82 2.73
C ASP A 48 -7.40 17.06 2.63
N PRO A 49 -7.89 16.43 3.71
CA PRO A 49 -9.18 15.77 3.74
C PRO A 49 -10.37 16.70 3.45
N ASP A 50 -10.25 18.01 3.70
CA ASP A 50 -11.31 18.98 3.40
C ASP A 50 -11.24 19.47 1.95
N ASN A 51 -10.09 19.29 1.29
CA ASN A 51 -9.86 19.64 -0.12
C ASN A 51 -9.29 18.46 -0.93
N LYS A 52 -10.05 17.37 -0.97
CA LYS A 52 -9.68 16.10 -1.63
C LYS A 52 -9.37 16.21 -3.13
N LYS A 53 -9.85 17.28 -3.78
CA LYS A 53 -9.71 17.51 -5.23
C LYS A 53 -8.67 18.56 -5.58
N ASP A 54 -7.86 19.00 -4.62
CA ASP A 54 -6.74 19.93 -4.88
C ASP A 54 -5.87 19.39 -6.03
N LYS A 55 -5.63 20.23 -7.03
CA LYS A 55 -4.82 19.90 -8.20
C LYS A 55 -3.35 19.74 -7.85
N ASN A 56 -2.88 20.32 -6.73
CA ASN A 56 -1.50 20.29 -6.28
C ASN A 56 -1.23 19.25 -5.17
N ARG A 57 -2.23 18.43 -4.83
CA ARG A 57 -2.06 17.34 -3.87
C ARG A 57 -1.12 16.25 -4.38
N ASP A 58 -0.50 15.52 -3.47
CA ASP A 58 0.18 14.27 -3.85
C ASP A 58 -0.86 13.20 -4.23
N ILE A 59 -0.50 12.29 -5.13
CA ILE A 59 -1.36 11.17 -5.54
C ILE A 59 -0.83 9.90 -4.89
N PHE A 60 -1.72 9.10 -4.31
CA PHE A 60 -1.40 7.76 -3.82
C PHE A 60 -2.22 6.70 -4.56
N ILE A 61 -1.55 5.62 -4.97
CA ILE A 61 -2.16 4.48 -5.66
C ILE A 61 -1.83 3.19 -4.88
N LEU A 62 -2.85 2.41 -4.56
CA LEU A 62 -2.67 1.06 -4.01
C LEU A 62 -2.71 0.04 -5.16
N SER A 63 -1.56 -0.29 -5.75
CA SER A 63 -1.48 -1.29 -6.83
C SER A 63 -1.85 -2.68 -6.32
N LYS A 64 -1.40 -3.04 -5.11
CA LYS A 64 -1.84 -4.25 -4.39
C LYS A 64 -3.28 -4.14 -3.88
N GLY A 65 -4.23 -3.99 -4.80
CA GLY A 65 -5.60 -3.59 -4.54
C GLY A 65 -6.33 -4.49 -3.55
N HIS A 66 -5.95 -5.76 -3.43
CA HIS A 66 -6.51 -6.69 -2.44
C HIS A 66 -6.31 -6.23 -0.97
N ALA A 67 -5.40 -5.29 -0.71
CA ALA A 67 -5.24 -4.63 0.59
C ALA A 67 -6.14 -3.38 0.78
N GLY A 68 -7.22 -3.26 0.00
CA GLY A 68 -8.21 -2.19 0.10
C GLY A 68 -8.71 -1.90 1.53
N PRO A 69 -9.04 -2.91 2.36
CA PRO A 69 -9.48 -2.67 3.73
C PRO A 69 -8.50 -1.84 4.57
N ALA A 70 -7.19 -2.05 4.41
CA ALA A 70 -6.17 -1.26 5.10
C ALA A 70 -6.18 0.20 4.62
N LEU A 71 -6.31 0.43 3.30
CA LEU A 71 -6.40 1.76 2.72
C LEU A 71 -7.65 2.52 3.21
N TYR A 72 -8.82 1.88 3.17
CA TYR A 72 -10.07 2.51 3.61
C TYR A 72 -9.99 2.92 5.08
N THR A 73 -9.44 2.04 5.91
CA THR A 73 -9.29 2.31 7.35
C THR A 73 -8.33 3.48 7.59
N VAL A 74 -7.19 3.54 6.89
CA VAL A 74 -6.24 4.66 6.99
C VAL A 74 -6.86 5.98 6.52
N LEU A 75 -7.64 5.97 5.44
CA LEU A 75 -8.36 7.15 4.94
C LEU A 75 -9.40 7.65 5.95
N ALA A 76 -10.15 6.75 6.57
CA ALA A 76 -11.11 7.07 7.62
C ALA A 76 -10.41 7.67 8.86
N GLU A 77 -9.32 7.05 9.32
CA GLU A 77 -8.50 7.57 10.43
C GLU A 77 -7.89 8.94 10.10
N ARG A 78 -7.53 9.19 8.83
CA ARG A 78 -6.97 10.46 8.39
C ARG A 78 -8.03 11.57 8.21
N GLY A 79 -9.32 11.22 8.25
CA GLY A 79 -10.44 12.16 8.19
C GLY A 79 -11.02 12.38 6.79
N PHE A 80 -10.68 11.56 5.79
CA PHE A 80 -11.27 11.68 4.45
C PHE A 80 -12.79 11.43 4.47
N PHE A 81 -13.25 10.60 5.40
CA PHE A 81 -14.66 10.35 5.62
C PHE A 81 -14.88 9.79 7.02
N GLY A 82 -16.13 9.81 7.50
CA GLY A 82 -16.47 9.29 8.82
C GLY A 82 -16.28 7.78 8.93
N LYS A 83 -15.80 7.31 10.09
CA LYS A 83 -15.44 5.91 10.34
C LYS A 83 -16.64 4.97 10.22
N GLU A 84 -17.85 5.46 10.43
CA GLU A 84 -19.11 4.71 10.26
C GLU A 84 -19.31 4.17 8.84
N LYS A 85 -18.71 4.81 7.83
CA LYS A 85 -18.76 4.31 6.45
C LYS A 85 -18.01 2.99 6.26
N LEU A 86 -17.06 2.65 7.12
CA LEU A 86 -16.36 1.35 7.06
C LEU A 86 -17.32 0.17 7.28
N GLU A 87 -18.49 0.40 7.90
CA GLU A 87 -19.54 -0.61 8.07
C GLU A 87 -20.19 -1.03 6.74
N GLN A 88 -19.96 -0.26 5.66
CA GLN A 88 -20.43 -0.52 4.29
C GLN A 88 -19.39 -1.28 3.44
N PHE A 89 -18.38 -1.86 4.08
CA PHE A 89 -17.41 -2.72 3.41
C PHE A 89 -18.00 -4.09 3.11
N SER A 90 -17.84 -4.53 1.86
CA SER A 90 -18.19 -5.87 1.38
C SER A 90 -19.62 -6.32 1.76
N VAL A 91 -20.56 -5.40 1.68
CA VAL A 91 -22.01 -5.64 1.82
C VAL A 91 -22.71 -5.18 0.54
N ASP A 92 -23.86 -5.79 0.23
CA ASP A 92 -24.66 -5.42 -0.94
C ASP A 92 -25.01 -3.92 -0.90
N GLU A 93 -24.90 -3.27 -2.06
CA GLU A 93 -25.08 -1.82 -2.23
C GLU A 93 -24.13 -0.94 -1.39
N GLY A 94 -23.13 -1.55 -0.75
CA GLY A 94 -22.08 -0.86 -0.01
C GLY A 94 -21.11 -0.09 -0.92
N ILE A 95 -20.41 0.88 -0.34
CA ILE A 95 -19.49 1.76 -1.07
C ILE A 95 -18.06 1.21 -1.19
N PHE A 96 -17.69 0.24 -0.35
CA PHE A 96 -16.34 -0.31 -0.30
C PHE A 96 -16.32 -1.78 -0.70
N GLU A 97 -15.72 -2.06 -1.85
CA GLU A 97 -15.47 -3.42 -2.34
C GLU A 97 -14.11 -3.94 -1.82
N TYR A 98 -13.81 -5.24 -1.98
CA TYR A 98 -12.50 -5.82 -1.63
C TYR A 98 -11.33 -5.06 -2.28
N HIS A 99 -11.55 -4.67 -3.53
CA HIS A 99 -10.63 -3.89 -4.33
C HIS A 99 -11.07 -2.42 -4.38
N PRO A 100 -10.15 -1.46 -4.25
CA PRO A 100 -10.46 -0.04 -4.36
C PRO A 100 -11.17 0.24 -5.67
N LYS A 101 -12.29 0.95 -5.58
CA LYS A 101 -12.97 1.60 -6.71
C LYS A 101 -12.70 3.09 -6.63
N ARG A 102 -12.29 3.69 -7.75
CA ARG A 102 -11.97 5.11 -7.83
C ARG A 102 -13.13 5.95 -7.29
N ASN A 103 -12.85 6.72 -6.25
CA ASN A 103 -13.76 7.68 -5.65
C ASN A 103 -12.96 8.78 -4.94
N LEU A 104 -12.82 9.93 -5.59
CA LEU A 104 -12.04 11.05 -5.04
C LEU A 104 -12.65 11.65 -3.78
N ASP A 105 -13.98 11.56 -3.61
CA ASP A 105 -14.65 12.07 -2.41
C ASP A 105 -14.33 11.22 -1.17
N LEU A 106 -13.81 10.01 -1.39
CA LEU A 106 -13.29 9.10 -0.37
C LEU A 106 -11.75 9.05 -0.35
N GLY A 107 -11.05 9.80 -1.21
CA GLY A 107 -9.58 9.78 -1.32
C GLY A 107 -9.00 8.61 -2.10
N ILE A 108 -9.80 7.91 -2.91
CA ILE A 108 -9.37 6.76 -3.73
C ILE A 108 -9.13 7.21 -5.18
N GLU A 109 -7.87 7.25 -5.59
CA GLU A 109 -7.43 7.82 -6.87
C GLU A 109 -7.69 6.92 -8.09
N LEU A 110 -7.67 5.60 -7.89
CA LEU A 110 -7.72 4.61 -8.96
C LEU A 110 -8.47 3.35 -8.55
N THR A 111 -9.19 2.75 -9.51
CA THR A 111 -9.72 1.40 -9.36
C THR A 111 -8.59 0.40 -9.60
N THR A 112 -8.26 -0.43 -8.62
CA THR A 112 -7.18 -1.42 -8.72
C THR A 112 -7.69 -2.83 -8.44
N GLY A 113 -6.82 -3.84 -8.51
CA GLY A 113 -7.16 -5.25 -8.28
C GLY A 113 -6.56 -6.20 -9.31
N SER A 114 -6.44 -5.75 -10.55
CA SER A 114 -5.53 -6.37 -11.52
C SER A 114 -4.10 -6.00 -11.14
N LEU A 115 -3.27 -6.99 -10.80
CA LEU A 115 -1.90 -6.77 -10.39
C LEU A 115 -1.09 -6.06 -11.49
N GLY A 116 -0.10 -5.28 -11.07
CA GLY A 116 0.82 -4.52 -11.92
C GLY A 116 0.24 -3.24 -12.56
N HIS A 117 -1.07 -3.19 -12.83
CA HIS A 117 -1.71 -2.05 -13.50
C HIS A 117 -1.58 -0.73 -12.74
N GLY A 118 -1.60 -0.78 -11.41
CA GLY A 118 -1.50 0.42 -10.57
C GLY A 118 -0.21 1.19 -10.86
N LEU A 119 0.93 0.48 -10.92
CA LEU A 119 2.22 1.09 -11.26
C LEU A 119 2.21 1.69 -12.67
N SER A 120 1.71 0.97 -13.68
CA SER A 120 1.65 1.47 -15.06
C SER A 120 0.87 2.78 -15.13
N VAL A 121 -0.29 2.87 -14.46
CA VAL A 121 -1.10 4.11 -14.40
C VAL A 121 -0.36 5.22 -13.64
N SER A 122 0.33 4.89 -12.55
CA SER A 122 1.12 5.87 -11.78
C SER A 122 2.21 6.55 -12.61
N THR A 123 2.85 5.84 -13.54
CA THR A 123 3.86 6.45 -14.41
C THR A 123 3.25 7.50 -15.35
N GLY A 124 2.06 7.23 -15.90
CA GLY A 124 1.30 8.20 -16.68
C GLY A 124 0.88 9.42 -15.87
N MET A 125 0.40 9.22 -14.64
CA MET A 125 0.06 10.31 -13.72
C MET A 125 1.29 11.17 -13.38
N ALA A 126 2.44 10.55 -13.09
CA ALA A 126 3.67 11.26 -12.78
C ALA A 126 4.18 12.09 -13.98
N LEU A 127 4.11 11.52 -15.20
CA LEU A 127 4.43 12.24 -16.43
C LEU A 127 3.51 13.45 -16.64
N ALA A 128 2.19 13.29 -16.46
CA ALA A 128 1.24 14.39 -16.57
C ALA A 128 1.59 15.54 -15.61
N ARG A 129 1.93 15.22 -14.35
CA ARG A 129 2.35 16.24 -13.37
C ARG A 129 3.61 16.99 -13.80
N LYS A 130 4.58 16.33 -14.43
CA LYS A 130 5.75 17.01 -14.98
C LYS A 130 5.41 17.93 -16.14
N ILE A 131 4.55 17.49 -17.06
CA ILE A 131 4.08 18.30 -18.19
C ILE A 131 3.39 19.57 -17.67
N ASP A 132 2.61 19.45 -16.60
CA ASP A 132 1.92 20.57 -15.95
C ASP A 132 2.83 21.46 -15.09
N ASN A 133 4.14 21.18 -15.01
CA ASN A 133 5.09 21.83 -14.07
C ASN A 133 4.62 21.79 -12.60
N SER A 134 3.86 20.76 -12.24
CA SER A 134 3.35 20.57 -10.90
C SER A 134 4.45 20.07 -9.95
N LYS A 135 4.40 20.51 -8.69
CA LYS A 135 5.26 20.00 -7.61
C LYS A 135 4.65 18.77 -6.91
N SER A 136 3.50 18.29 -7.36
CA SER A 136 2.85 17.08 -6.85
C SER A 136 3.71 15.84 -7.12
N ARG A 137 3.74 14.95 -6.13
CA ARG A 137 4.38 13.64 -6.23
C ARG A 137 3.34 12.55 -6.41
N VAL A 138 3.76 11.43 -6.98
CA VAL A 138 2.96 10.22 -7.16
C VAL A 138 3.63 9.09 -6.39
N PHE A 139 2.87 8.47 -5.50
CA PHE A 139 3.28 7.32 -4.73
C PHE A 139 2.43 6.12 -5.13
N VAL A 140 3.07 4.96 -5.30
CA VAL A 140 2.38 3.71 -5.56
C VAL A 140 2.89 2.62 -4.65
N LEU A 141 1.98 1.93 -3.97
CA LEU A 141 2.28 0.77 -3.16
C LEU A 141 1.92 -0.50 -3.92
N SER A 142 2.95 -1.28 -4.25
CA SER A 142 2.88 -2.59 -4.90
C SER A 142 3.22 -3.69 -3.90
N SER A 143 2.84 -4.92 -4.23
CA SER A 143 3.30 -6.15 -3.58
C SER A 143 4.48 -6.75 -4.32
N ASP A 144 5.17 -7.70 -3.70
CA ASP A 144 6.11 -8.60 -4.42
C ASP A 144 5.44 -9.33 -5.59
N GLY A 145 4.20 -9.81 -5.42
CA GLY A 145 3.42 -10.43 -6.50
C GLY A 145 3.09 -9.49 -7.65
N ASP A 146 2.86 -8.19 -7.40
CA ASP A 146 2.72 -7.21 -8.48
C ASP A 146 3.98 -7.15 -9.34
N MET A 147 5.17 -7.31 -8.75
CA MET A 147 6.44 -7.16 -9.45
C MET A 147 6.72 -8.29 -10.46
N GLU A 148 5.99 -9.40 -10.38
CA GLU A 148 6.09 -10.50 -11.34
C GLU A 148 5.29 -10.23 -12.62
N GLU A 149 4.37 -9.27 -12.59
CA GLU A 149 3.54 -8.96 -13.75
C GLU A 149 4.36 -8.35 -14.88
N GLY A 150 4.18 -8.89 -16.09
CA GLY A 150 4.92 -8.45 -17.26
C GLY A 150 4.76 -6.96 -17.58
N CYS A 151 3.65 -6.34 -17.16
CA CYS A 151 3.39 -4.91 -17.37
C CYS A 151 4.20 -3.98 -16.45
N VAL A 152 4.75 -4.49 -15.34
CA VAL A 152 5.54 -3.69 -14.39
C VAL A 152 6.88 -3.26 -15.00
N TRP A 153 7.57 -4.15 -15.69
CA TRP A 153 8.91 -3.87 -16.20
C TRP A 153 8.95 -2.77 -17.28
N PRO A 154 8.05 -2.77 -18.29
CA PRO A 154 7.91 -1.63 -19.20
C PRO A 154 7.54 -0.33 -18.48
N ALA A 155 6.75 -0.38 -17.40
CA ALA A 155 6.42 0.80 -16.62
C ALA A 155 7.67 1.40 -15.93
N LEU A 156 8.54 0.56 -15.35
CA LEU A 156 9.82 1.02 -14.80
C LEU A 156 10.71 1.64 -15.89
N MET A 157 10.87 0.98 -17.04
CA MET A 157 11.61 1.53 -18.19
C MET A 157 11.07 2.90 -18.62
N PHE A 158 9.75 3.04 -18.69
CA PHE A 158 9.08 4.28 -19.05
C PHE A 158 9.38 5.38 -18.03
N ALA A 159 9.24 5.09 -16.73
CA ALA A 159 9.50 6.06 -15.68
C ALA A 159 10.94 6.60 -15.71
N ALA A 160 11.91 5.72 -15.94
CA ALA A 160 13.31 6.12 -16.04
C ALA A 160 13.60 6.91 -17.32
N LYS A 161 13.09 6.47 -18.48
CA LYS A 161 13.20 7.20 -19.75
C LYS A 161 12.72 8.65 -19.62
N HIS A 162 11.61 8.83 -18.93
CA HIS A 162 10.98 10.14 -18.71
C HIS A 162 11.50 10.88 -17.47
N LYS A 163 12.53 10.34 -16.79
CA LYS A 163 13.17 10.95 -15.61
C LYS A 163 12.15 11.32 -14.53
N LEU A 164 11.20 10.43 -14.24
CA LEU A 164 10.07 10.70 -13.33
C LEU A 164 10.48 10.73 -11.85
N ASP A 165 11.34 11.67 -11.45
CA ASP A 165 11.75 11.92 -10.06
C ASP A 165 10.62 12.36 -9.12
N ASN A 166 9.42 12.61 -9.64
CA ASN A 166 8.21 12.81 -8.87
C ASN A 166 7.43 11.50 -8.61
N LEU A 167 7.91 10.35 -9.08
CA LEU A 167 7.36 9.02 -8.82
C LEU A 167 8.17 8.30 -7.75
N THR A 168 7.47 7.77 -6.74
CA THR A 168 8.01 6.85 -5.74
C THR A 168 7.23 5.53 -5.74
N VAL A 169 7.92 4.43 -6.00
CA VAL A 169 7.37 3.07 -5.93
C VAL A 169 7.75 2.47 -4.58
N ILE A 170 6.76 2.02 -3.81
CA ILE A 170 6.98 1.26 -2.58
C ILE A 170 6.58 -0.19 -2.85
N ILE A 171 7.43 -1.14 -2.47
CA ILE A 171 7.16 -2.58 -2.57
C ILE A 171 6.98 -3.12 -1.15
N ASP A 172 5.78 -3.61 -0.84
CA ASP A 172 5.51 -4.43 0.34
C ASP A 172 6.08 -5.84 0.09
N TYR A 173 7.29 -6.06 0.57
CA TYR A 173 8.09 -7.25 0.30
C TYR A 173 8.00 -8.23 1.48
N ASN A 174 6.87 -8.93 1.56
CA ASN A 174 6.57 -9.91 2.62
C ASN A 174 6.86 -11.37 2.23
N LYS A 175 7.29 -11.60 0.98
CA LYS A 175 7.76 -12.88 0.43
C LYS A 175 6.69 -13.96 0.29
N ILE A 176 5.41 -13.61 0.44
CA ILE A 176 4.29 -14.56 0.40
C ILE A 176 3.21 -14.08 -0.56
N GLN A 177 2.84 -14.93 -1.51
CA GLN A 177 1.79 -14.69 -2.48
C GLN A 177 0.48 -15.36 -2.08
N ALA A 178 -0.35 -15.76 -3.06
CA ALA A 178 -1.67 -16.31 -2.81
C ALA A 178 -1.63 -17.74 -2.24
N ILE A 179 -0.82 -18.61 -2.84
CA ILE A 179 -0.76 -20.04 -2.50
C ILE A 179 0.65 -20.54 -2.17
N SER A 180 1.66 -19.71 -2.38
CA SER A 180 3.08 -20.07 -2.28
C SER A 180 3.90 -18.88 -1.80
N LYS A 181 5.15 -19.16 -1.39
CA LYS A 181 6.14 -18.09 -1.23
C LYS A 181 6.66 -17.65 -2.59
N VAL A 182 7.17 -16.43 -2.65
CA VAL A 182 7.77 -15.87 -3.88
C VAL A 182 8.90 -16.76 -4.38
N GLU A 183 9.78 -17.25 -3.49
CA GLU A 183 10.91 -18.12 -3.83
C GLU A 183 10.50 -19.43 -4.53
N ASP A 184 9.29 -19.94 -4.26
CA ASP A 184 8.76 -21.18 -4.82
C ASP A 184 8.01 -20.97 -6.15
N VAL A 185 7.67 -19.73 -6.50
CA VAL A 185 6.92 -19.38 -7.73
C VAL A 185 7.89 -18.81 -8.77
N PHE A 186 8.39 -17.60 -8.53
CA PHE A 186 9.44 -16.96 -9.31
C PHE A 186 10.38 -16.25 -8.35
N ASP A 187 11.59 -16.77 -8.19
CA ASP A 187 12.55 -16.15 -7.28
C ASP A 187 12.90 -14.72 -7.74
N MET A 188 12.41 -13.75 -6.96
CA MET A 188 12.65 -12.33 -7.14
C MET A 188 13.95 -11.85 -6.46
N ALA A 189 14.91 -12.75 -6.23
CA ALA A 189 16.25 -12.42 -5.76
C ALA A 189 16.84 -11.20 -6.49
N ASN A 190 17.58 -10.38 -5.75
CA ASN A 190 18.19 -9.14 -6.24
C ASN A 190 17.18 -8.14 -6.83
N LEU A 191 15.97 -8.06 -6.27
CA LEU A 191 14.92 -7.12 -6.70
C LEU A 191 15.44 -5.67 -6.78
N LYS A 192 16.26 -5.25 -5.81
CA LYS A 192 16.92 -3.95 -5.80
C LYS A 192 17.76 -3.72 -7.05
N ASP A 193 18.61 -4.68 -7.40
CA ASP A 193 19.50 -4.57 -8.56
C ASP A 193 18.71 -4.56 -9.87
N LYS A 194 17.66 -5.40 -9.96
CA LYS A 194 16.73 -5.38 -11.09
C LYS A 194 16.11 -4.00 -11.28
N ILE A 195 15.53 -3.41 -10.23
CA ILE A 195 14.92 -2.08 -10.30
C ILE A 195 15.97 -1.00 -10.64
N ASN A 196 17.15 -1.05 -10.02
CA ASN A 196 18.25 -0.13 -10.32
C ASN A 196 18.73 -0.23 -11.77
N SER A 197 18.74 -1.44 -12.37
CA SER A 197 19.13 -1.65 -13.77
C SER A 197 18.20 -0.93 -14.76
N PHE A 198 16.97 -0.62 -14.34
CA PHE A 198 16.04 0.20 -15.13
C PHE A 198 16.27 1.70 -14.98
N GLY A 199 17.16 2.16 -14.09
CA GLY A 199 17.48 3.58 -13.90
C GLY A 199 16.78 4.25 -12.71
N PHE A 200 16.28 3.45 -11.75
CA PHE A 200 15.79 3.93 -10.47
C PHE A 200 16.93 4.11 -9.47
N GLU A 201 16.70 4.93 -8.44
CA GLU A 201 17.46 4.87 -7.19
C GLU A 201 16.63 4.12 -6.15
N THR A 202 17.16 3.04 -5.60
CA THR A 202 16.40 2.11 -4.74
C THR A 202 17.01 1.98 -3.35
N LYS A 203 16.17 2.12 -2.32
CA LYS A 203 16.55 1.88 -0.92
C LYS A 203 15.72 0.75 -0.32
N GLU A 204 16.26 0.12 0.71
CA GLU A 204 15.60 -0.95 1.46
C GLU A 204 15.47 -0.53 2.91
N VAL A 205 14.35 -0.89 3.54
CA VAL A 205 14.07 -0.57 4.95
C VAL A 205 13.30 -1.69 5.60
N ASP A 206 13.33 -1.73 6.93
CA ASP A 206 12.32 -2.46 7.70
C ASP A 206 10.96 -1.76 7.54
N GLY A 207 9.99 -2.46 6.95
CA GLY A 207 8.64 -1.97 6.70
C GLY A 207 7.77 -1.81 7.94
N HIS A 208 8.26 -2.20 9.12
CA HIS A 208 7.61 -2.04 10.42
C HIS A 208 8.35 -1.08 11.36
N ASP A 209 9.55 -0.61 10.96
CA ASP A 209 10.21 0.50 11.64
C ASP A 209 9.71 1.83 11.07
N LEU A 210 8.74 2.40 11.77
CA LEU A 210 8.16 3.69 11.42
C LEU A 210 9.20 4.82 11.29
N SER A 211 10.31 4.78 12.03
CA SER A 211 11.36 5.81 11.94
C SER A 211 12.13 5.66 10.63
N GLN A 212 12.49 4.43 10.26
CA GLN A 212 13.13 4.15 8.96
C GLN A 212 12.20 4.52 7.80
N LEU A 213 10.91 4.17 7.88
CA LEU A 213 9.91 4.55 6.87
C LEU A 213 9.79 6.07 6.72
N ILE A 214 9.67 6.82 7.83
CA ILE A 214 9.60 8.28 7.79
C ILE A 214 10.87 8.87 7.17
N ASN A 215 12.04 8.41 7.62
CA ASN A 215 13.32 8.92 7.15
C ASN A 215 13.52 8.66 5.66
N VAL A 216 13.26 7.43 5.20
CA VAL A 216 13.44 7.08 3.79
C VAL A 216 12.43 7.82 2.91
N LEU A 217 11.13 7.80 3.25
CA LEU A 217 10.10 8.41 2.42
C LEU A 217 10.12 9.94 2.45
N SER A 218 10.69 10.57 3.49
CA SER A 218 10.88 12.03 3.52
C SER A 218 12.05 12.48 2.63
N SER A 219 12.95 11.56 2.26
CA SER A 219 14.14 11.86 1.45
C SER A 219 13.93 11.70 -0.06
N VAL A 220 12.72 11.38 -0.52
CA VAL A 220 12.43 11.26 -1.96
C VAL A 220 12.25 12.64 -2.63
N PRO A 221 12.71 12.81 -3.89
CA PRO A 221 13.48 11.83 -4.67
C PRO A 221 14.89 11.64 -4.11
N PHE A 222 15.40 10.41 -4.17
CA PHE A 222 16.76 10.12 -3.71
C PHE A 222 17.83 10.71 -4.62
N GLU A 223 17.54 10.81 -5.92
CA GLU A 223 18.39 11.45 -6.90
C GLU A 223 17.52 12.21 -7.91
N GLN A 224 17.86 13.47 -8.17
CA GLN A 224 17.12 14.29 -9.12
C GLN A 224 17.21 13.68 -10.53
N GLY A 225 16.10 13.64 -11.26
CA GLY A 225 16.02 13.04 -12.58
C GLY A 225 15.90 11.51 -12.58
N LYS A 226 15.85 10.84 -11.43
CA LYS A 226 15.56 9.41 -11.32
C LYS A 226 14.29 9.16 -10.49
N PRO A 227 13.39 8.26 -10.92
CA PRO A 227 12.33 7.76 -10.05
C PRO A 227 12.92 7.01 -8.86
N SER A 228 12.22 7.05 -7.71
CA SER A 228 12.67 6.40 -6.48
C SER A 228 11.92 5.10 -6.23
N ALA A 229 12.60 4.10 -5.67
CA ALA A 229 11.98 2.87 -5.20
C ALA A 229 12.36 2.55 -3.75
N VAL A 230 11.39 2.09 -2.96
CA VAL A 230 11.59 1.63 -1.58
C VAL A 230 11.10 0.20 -1.47
N ILE A 231 12.01 -0.73 -1.20
CA ILE A 231 11.66 -2.11 -0.85
C ILE A 231 11.50 -2.16 0.67
N ALA A 232 10.26 -2.26 1.12
CA ALA A 232 9.93 -2.36 2.53
C ALA A 232 9.80 -3.84 2.90
N HIS A 233 10.76 -4.36 3.67
CA HIS A 233 10.72 -5.74 4.17
C HIS A 233 9.67 -5.83 5.27
N THR A 234 8.61 -6.58 5.01
CA THR A 234 7.42 -6.66 5.87
C THR A 234 7.11 -8.11 6.25
N ILE A 235 6.20 -8.28 7.18
CA ILE A 235 5.67 -9.57 7.63
C ILE A 235 4.20 -9.63 7.23
N LYS A 236 3.83 -10.62 6.42
CA LYS A 236 2.42 -10.88 6.09
C LYS A 236 1.68 -11.25 7.36
N GLY A 237 0.56 -10.59 7.66
CA GLY A 237 -0.19 -10.81 8.91
C GLY A 237 0.39 -10.08 10.14
N LYS A 238 1.27 -9.08 9.95
CA LYS A 238 1.94 -8.37 11.05
C LYS A 238 1.01 -7.97 12.18
N GLY A 239 1.40 -8.31 13.41
CA GLY A 239 0.74 -7.90 14.65
C GLY A 239 -0.13 -8.99 15.29
N VAL A 240 -0.35 -10.12 14.59
CA VAL A 240 -1.06 -11.28 15.14
C VAL A 240 -0.22 -12.53 14.92
N SER A 241 0.26 -13.12 16.01
CA SER A 241 1.27 -14.17 16.08
C SER A 241 0.97 -15.38 15.19
N PHE A 242 -0.28 -15.82 15.13
CA PHE A 242 -0.70 -16.97 14.32
C PHE A 242 -1.03 -16.61 12.86
N MET A 243 -1.04 -15.32 12.52
CA MET A 243 -1.16 -14.83 11.14
C MET A 243 0.20 -14.50 10.51
N GLU A 244 1.21 -14.18 11.33
CA GLU A 244 2.53 -13.77 10.86
C GLU A 244 3.24 -14.87 10.04
N ASN A 245 3.64 -14.53 8.80
CA ASN A 245 4.35 -15.40 7.86
C ASN A 245 3.61 -16.70 7.50
N LYS A 246 2.30 -16.62 7.37
CA LYS A 246 1.42 -17.76 7.04
C LYS A 246 0.67 -17.53 5.73
N ILE A 247 0.78 -18.49 4.81
CA ILE A 247 0.20 -18.41 3.45
C ILE A 247 -1.33 -18.38 3.52
N GLU A 248 -1.92 -19.20 4.40
CA GLU A 248 -3.36 -19.38 4.51
C GLU A 248 -4.10 -18.06 4.78
N TRP A 249 -3.48 -17.13 5.52
CA TRP A 249 -4.06 -15.82 5.84
C TRP A 249 -4.05 -14.82 4.68
N HIS A 250 -3.59 -15.23 3.49
CA HIS A 250 -3.89 -14.50 2.26
C HIS A 250 -5.37 -14.61 1.87
N SER A 251 -6.01 -15.76 2.04
CA SER A 251 -7.40 -15.98 1.60
C SER A 251 -8.34 -16.44 2.71
N LYS A 252 -7.80 -16.87 3.85
CA LYS A 252 -8.58 -17.27 5.04
C LYS A 252 -9.17 -16.06 5.75
N HIS A 253 -10.40 -16.23 6.23
CA HIS A 253 -11.04 -15.36 7.22
C HIS A 253 -10.93 -15.98 8.62
N PRO A 254 -10.84 -15.17 9.69
CA PRO A 254 -10.73 -15.68 11.05
C PRO A 254 -12.04 -16.33 11.51
N SER A 255 -11.92 -17.49 12.16
CA SER A 255 -13.01 -18.04 12.99
C SER A 255 -13.29 -17.14 14.20
N LYS A 256 -14.38 -17.41 14.94
CA LYS A 256 -14.71 -16.65 16.16
C LYS A 256 -13.57 -16.68 17.19
N GLU A 257 -12.99 -17.86 17.43
CA GLU A 257 -11.88 -18.02 18.38
C GLU A 257 -10.63 -17.26 17.92
N GLU A 258 -10.28 -17.36 16.64
CA GLU A 258 -9.14 -16.64 16.08
C GLU A 258 -9.37 -15.12 16.10
N PHE A 259 -10.60 -14.66 15.85
CA PHE A 259 -10.96 -13.24 15.94
C PHE A 259 -10.78 -12.70 17.36
N GLU A 260 -11.33 -13.40 18.37
CA GLU A 260 -11.21 -13.00 19.78
C GLU A 260 -9.74 -12.99 20.23
N LYS A 261 -8.96 -14.00 19.83
CA LYS A 261 -7.52 -14.06 20.10
C LYS A 261 -6.74 -12.94 19.43
N ALA A 262 -7.01 -12.66 18.15
CA ALA A 262 -6.36 -11.57 17.42
C ALA A 262 -6.69 -10.20 18.01
N LEU A 263 -7.92 -9.99 18.51
CA LEU A 263 -8.29 -8.77 19.22
C LEU A 263 -7.49 -8.58 20.52
N GLU A 264 -7.25 -9.66 21.27
CA GLU A 264 -6.42 -9.62 22.48
C GLU A 264 -4.98 -9.21 22.17
N GLU A 265 -4.40 -9.78 21.11
CA GLU A 265 -3.03 -9.46 20.66
C GLU A 265 -2.88 -8.03 20.12
N LEU A 266 -3.99 -7.40 19.68
CA LEU A 266 -4.04 -6.04 19.13
C LEU A 266 -4.45 -4.96 20.14
N LYS A 267 -4.57 -5.28 21.43
CA LYS A 267 -4.78 -4.30 22.51
C LYS A 267 -3.60 -3.34 22.66
#